data_AF-Q01VM0-F1
#
_entry.id   AF-Q01VM0-F1
#
_cell.length_a   1.000
_cell.length_b   1.000
_cell.length_c   1.000
_cell.angle_alpha   90.00
_cell.angle_beta   90.00
_cell.angle_gamma   90.00
#
_symmetry.space_group_name_H-M   'P 1'
#
loop_
_entity.id
_entity.type
_entity.pdbx_description
1 polymer ?
#
loop_
_entity_poly.entity_id
_entity_poly.type
_entity_poly.pdbx_seq_one_letter_code
_entity_poly.pdbx_strand_id
1 'polypeptide(L)'
;MRAALLYLLVPVAAWGCKCQLTMSACNEAATTDVIFIGTVEAIEPSFLDSWNAAQRGALATLNEEAARAEKDHSAAGFTKLRDAYLKVFPDLPEEHKKRLSAAKSAEQLNDLFYWILDHGKRIRLRVKTVFRGKDLDDDDEGSTVEVWTAFGDCGFAFQVGETYLVYADDDEESDVMTTGACTRTRRVSDAGDDLAYLYFVKQDEDRAGRIEGFVTTDLLYQRQLDASHYSDHIASPVAGAVVELKSSATPRYAAADEKGHFVFDGLPAGAFTVSAFTPAFPAETRLLAGPKEVRLGKGACGFQVLVAPGSGGK
;
A
#
# COMPACT_ATOMS: atom_id res chain seq x y z
N MET A 1 16.34 -22.81 -51.92
CA MET A 1 16.33 -21.58 -51.10
C MET A 1 15.65 -21.90 -49.78
N ARG A 2 16.41 -21.92 -48.68
CA ARG A 2 15.89 -22.21 -47.33
C ARG A 2 15.39 -20.89 -46.73
N ALA A 3 14.08 -20.77 -46.54
CA ALA A 3 13.50 -19.66 -45.80
C ALA A 3 13.78 -19.84 -44.30
N ALA A 4 14.58 -18.93 -43.73
CA ALA A 4 14.78 -18.85 -42.30
C ALA A 4 13.58 -18.14 -41.67
N LEU A 5 12.80 -18.85 -40.85
CA LEU A 5 11.81 -18.23 -39.97
C LEU A 5 12.57 -17.53 -38.82
N LEU A 6 12.57 -16.20 -38.83
CA LEU A 6 12.91 -15.38 -37.68
C LEU A 6 11.76 -15.45 -36.67
N TYR A 7 11.97 -16.16 -35.56
CA TYR A 7 11.12 -16.05 -34.37
C TYR A 7 11.35 -14.67 -33.75
N LEU A 8 10.40 -13.75 -33.95
CA LEU A 8 10.31 -12.51 -33.19
C LEU A 8 9.96 -12.86 -31.73
N LEU A 9 10.93 -12.73 -30.83
CA LEU A 9 10.70 -12.71 -29.39
C LEU A 9 9.89 -11.45 -29.07
N VAL A 10 8.56 -11.57 -28.99
CA VAL A 10 7.72 -10.54 -28.41
C VAL A 10 8.00 -10.56 -26.91
N PRO A 11 8.50 -9.46 -26.31
CA PRO A 11 8.62 -9.40 -24.86
C PRO A 11 7.22 -9.49 -24.27
N VAL A 12 6.92 -10.61 -23.61
CA VAL A 12 5.76 -10.70 -22.74
C VAL A 12 6.01 -9.67 -21.65
N ALA A 13 5.28 -8.55 -21.69
CA ALA A 13 5.33 -7.57 -20.63
C ALA A 13 5.04 -8.33 -19.33
N ALA A 14 6.00 -8.37 -18.40
CA ALA A 14 5.74 -8.89 -17.08
C ALA A 14 4.55 -8.11 -16.52
N TRP A 15 3.45 -8.79 -16.25
CA TRP A 15 2.28 -8.20 -15.62
C TRP A 15 2.65 -7.94 -14.16
N GLY A 16 3.34 -6.83 -13.90
CA GLY A 16 3.50 -6.31 -12.55
C GLY A 16 2.13 -5.96 -11.96
N CYS A 17 2.07 -5.83 -10.63
CA CYS A 17 0.82 -5.48 -9.97
C CYS A 17 0.23 -4.17 -10.53
N LYS A 18 -1.04 -4.21 -10.91
CA LYS A 18 -1.78 -3.03 -11.34
C LYS A 18 -2.84 -2.73 -10.29
N CYS A 19 -2.55 -1.76 -9.44
CA CYS A 19 -3.57 -1.21 -8.55
C CYS A 19 -4.65 -0.60 -9.44
N GLN A 20 -5.89 -1.06 -9.28
CA GLN A 20 -7.04 -0.50 -10.00
C GLN A 20 -7.55 0.77 -9.34
N LEU A 21 -7.28 0.89 -8.04
CA LEU A 21 -7.65 2.02 -7.20
C LEU A 21 -6.47 2.31 -6.27
N THR A 22 -6.10 3.57 -6.12
CA THR A 22 -5.27 4.05 -5.01
C THR A 22 -5.95 5.27 -4.41
N MET A 23 -5.92 5.40 -3.08
CA MET A 23 -6.67 6.43 -2.37
C MET A 23 -5.78 7.34 -1.52
N SER A 24 -6.31 8.51 -1.18
CA SER A 24 -5.70 9.38 -0.16
C SER A 24 -5.91 8.79 1.24
N ALA A 25 -5.18 9.28 2.25
CA ALA A 25 -5.29 8.76 3.61
C ALA A 25 -6.73 8.78 4.14
N CYS A 26 -7.47 9.86 3.85
CA CYS A 26 -8.86 10.00 4.27
C CYS A 26 -9.77 9.00 3.55
N ASN A 27 -9.67 8.89 2.23
CA ASN A 27 -10.55 8.01 1.47
C ASN A 27 -10.27 6.52 1.78
N GLU A 28 -9.00 6.13 1.88
CA GLU A 28 -8.63 4.77 2.27
C GLU A 28 -9.14 4.43 3.68
N ALA A 29 -8.93 5.32 4.65
CA ALA A 29 -9.37 5.08 6.02
C ALA A 29 -10.90 5.02 6.17
N ALA A 30 -11.65 5.61 5.23
CA ALA A 30 -13.10 5.54 5.20
C ALA A 30 -13.61 4.17 4.69
N THR A 31 -12.84 3.50 3.83
CA THR A 31 -13.23 2.26 3.15
C THR A 31 -12.61 1.00 3.75
N THR A 32 -11.46 1.11 4.42
CA THR A 32 -10.77 -0.03 5.03
C THR A 32 -11.40 -0.41 6.37
N ASP A 33 -11.51 -1.71 6.62
CA ASP A 33 -12.15 -2.27 7.81
C ASP A 33 -11.27 -2.16 9.05
N VAL A 34 -9.99 -2.51 8.93
CA VAL A 34 -9.03 -2.55 10.05
C VAL A 34 -7.79 -1.71 9.74
N ILE A 35 -7.45 -0.80 10.66
CA ILE A 35 -6.28 0.08 10.55
C ILE A 35 -5.54 0.09 11.88
N PHE A 36 -4.28 -0.34 11.87
CA PHE A 36 -3.47 -0.41 13.08
C PHE A 36 -1.99 -0.21 12.77
N ILE A 37 -1.22 0.12 13.81
CA ILE A 37 0.24 0.03 13.80
C ILE A 37 0.64 -1.28 14.45
N GLY A 38 1.52 -2.04 13.79
CA GLY A 38 2.06 -3.29 14.29
C GLY A 38 3.55 -3.47 13.98
N THR A 39 4.26 -4.13 14.88
CA THR A 39 5.65 -4.58 14.63
C THR A 39 5.63 -6.01 14.14
N VAL A 40 6.30 -6.29 13.02
CA VAL A 40 6.34 -7.65 12.44
C VAL A 40 7.17 -8.56 13.32
N GLU A 41 6.56 -9.62 13.86
CA GLU A 41 7.22 -10.64 14.68
C GLU A 41 7.73 -11.81 13.81
N ALA A 42 6.94 -12.20 12.81
CA ALA A 42 7.28 -13.30 11.91
C ALA A 42 6.60 -13.14 10.55
N ILE A 43 7.22 -13.75 9.54
CA ILE A 43 6.67 -13.91 8.19
C ILE A 43 6.65 -15.41 7.91
N GLU A 44 5.49 -15.93 7.56
CA GLU A 44 5.25 -17.34 7.38
C GLU A 44 4.63 -17.64 6.01
N PRO A 45 5.08 -18.71 5.34
CA PRO A 45 6.31 -19.44 5.66
C PRO A 45 7.56 -18.55 5.45
N SER A 46 8.61 -18.78 6.23
CA SER A 46 9.83 -17.95 6.32
C SER A 46 10.63 -17.94 5.03
N PHE A 47 10.71 -19.06 4.32
CA PHE A 47 10.15 -19.17 2.97
C PHE A 47 10.04 -17.94 2.04
N LEU A 48 9.10 -17.09 2.40
CA LEU A 48 8.64 -16.00 1.58
C LEU A 48 9.16 -14.67 2.12
N ASP A 49 9.97 -14.69 3.19
CA ASP A 49 10.68 -13.54 3.71
C ASP A 49 11.90 -13.22 2.84
N SER A 50 11.71 -12.27 1.92
CA SER A 50 12.78 -11.78 1.03
C SER A 50 14.02 -11.25 1.77
N TRP A 51 13.90 -10.93 3.06
CA TRP A 51 14.97 -10.36 3.88
C TRP A 51 15.76 -11.44 4.63
N ASN A 52 15.29 -12.69 4.62
CA ASN A 52 15.96 -13.78 5.29
C ASN A 52 17.19 -14.27 4.50
N ALA A 53 18.39 -13.98 5.02
CA ALA A 53 19.65 -14.35 4.36
C ALA A 53 19.86 -15.86 4.23
N ALA A 54 19.35 -16.66 5.18
CA ALA A 54 19.49 -18.12 5.15
C ALA A 54 18.76 -18.73 3.95
N GLN A 55 17.71 -18.06 3.46
CA GLN A 55 16.91 -18.54 2.34
C GLN A 55 17.58 -18.43 0.98
N ARG A 56 18.38 -17.40 0.74
CA ARG A 56 19.05 -17.23 -0.55
C ARG A 56 19.90 -18.44 -0.90
N GLY A 57 20.55 -19.06 0.10
CA GLY A 57 21.27 -20.31 -0.06
C GLY A 57 20.37 -21.52 -0.28
N ALA A 58 19.20 -21.57 0.37
CA ALA A 58 18.23 -22.66 0.22
C ALA A 58 17.63 -22.71 -1.19
N LEU A 59 17.20 -21.57 -1.75
CA LEU A 59 16.67 -21.50 -3.11
C LEU A 59 17.70 -21.86 -4.18
N ALA A 60 18.96 -21.45 -4.01
CA ALA A 60 20.04 -21.86 -4.92
C ALA A 60 20.21 -23.39 -4.91
N THR A 61 20.19 -24.00 -3.73
CA THR A 61 20.26 -25.47 -3.58
C THR A 61 19.07 -26.15 -4.25
N LEU A 62 17.86 -25.61 -4.08
CA LEU A 62 16.65 -26.15 -4.71
C LEU A 62 16.73 -26.11 -6.23
N ASN A 63 17.19 -25.00 -6.80
CA ASN A 63 17.38 -24.83 -8.24
C ASN A 63 18.41 -25.82 -8.80
N GLU A 64 19.51 -26.06 -8.07
CA GLU A 64 20.51 -27.05 -8.46
C GLU A 64 19.94 -28.48 -8.46
N GLU A 65 19.22 -28.87 -7.42
CA GLU A 65 18.62 -30.21 -7.33
C GLU A 65 17.48 -30.39 -8.33
N ALA A 66 16.71 -29.35 -8.63
CA ALA A 66 15.71 -29.37 -9.70
C ALA A 66 16.37 -29.62 -11.07
N ALA A 67 17.44 -28.89 -11.39
CA ALA A 67 18.21 -29.08 -12.63
C ALA A 67 18.89 -30.47 -12.72
N ARG A 68 19.19 -31.10 -11.58
CA ARG A 68 19.68 -32.49 -11.54
C ARG A 68 18.54 -33.48 -11.81
N ALA A 69 17.38 -33.30 -11.19
CA ALA A 69 16.22 -34.19 -11.36
C ALA A 69 15.64 -34.16 -12.78
N GLU A 70 15.81 -33.05 -13.51
CA GLU A 70 15.51 -32.97 -14.94
C GLU A 70 16.40 -33.89 -15.80
N LYS A 71 17.61 -34.20 -15.33
CA LYS A 71 18.58 -35.07 -16.04
C LYS A 71 18.59 -36.50 -15.51
N ASP A 72 18.27 -36.69 -14.24
CA ASP A 72 18.22 -37.97 -13.54
C ASP A 72 16.79 -38.29 -13.08
N HIS A 73 16.06 -39.01 -13.93
CA HIS A 73 14.69 -39.45 -13.65
C HIS A 73 14.62 -40.71 -12.76
N SER A 74 15.71 -41.09 -12.08
CA SER A 74 15.71 -42.22 -11.16
C SER A 74 14.94 -41.91 -9.87
N ALA A 75 14.51 -42.98 -9.18
CA ALA A 75 13.89 -42.84 -7.86
C ALA A 75 14.83 -42.17 -6.83
N ALA A 76 16.14 -42.35 -6.99
CA ALA A 76 17.14 -41.71 -6.15
C ALA A 76 17.26 -40.21 -6.44
N GLY A 77 17.25 -39.81 -7.72
CA GLY A 77 17.19 -38.40 -8.14
C GLY A 77 15.95 -37.69 -7.61
N PHE A 78 14.78 -38.31 -7.74
CA PHE A 78 13.54 -37.77 -7.16
C PHE A 78 13.59 -37.66 -5.64
N THR A 79 14.14 -38.66 -4.94
CA THR A 79 14.26 -38.63 -3.47
C THR A 79 15.11 -37.43 -3.03
N LYS A 80 16.24 -37.17 -3.70
CA LYS A 80 17.07 -35.99 -3.42
C LYS A 80 16.33 -34.68 -3.65
N LEU A 81 15.56 -34.57 -4.73
CA LEU A 81 14.74 -33.39 -5.00
C LEU A 81 13.73 -33.16 -3.87
N ARG A 82 12.97 -34.18 -3.49
CA ARG A 82 11.98 -34.08 -2.40
C ARG A 82 12.63 -33.68 -1.08
N ASP A 83 13.78 -34.25 -0.73
CA ASP A 83 14.51 -33.91 0.48
C ASP A 83 15.02 -32.45 0.46
N ALA A 84 15.41 -31.94 -0.73
CA ALA A 84 15.76 -30.54 -0.91
C ALA A 84 14.56 -29.61 -0.69
N TYR A 85 13.38 -29.96 -1.21
CA TYR A 85 12.12 -29.24 -0.92
C TYR A 85 11.87 -29.19 0.60
N LEU A 86 11.86 -30.34 1.29
CA LEU A 86 11.61 -30.38 2.73
C LEU A 86 12.62 -29.57 3.55
N LYS A 87 13.87 -29.45 3.08
CA LYS A 87 14.91 -28.63 3.70
C LYS A 87 14.71 -27.13 3.48
N VAL A 88 14.20 -26.72 2.33
CA VAL A 88 13.92 -25.30 2.01
C VAL A 88 12.70 -24.79 2.78
N PHE A 89 11.80 -25.71 3.16
CA PHE A 89 10.51 -25.38 3.75
C PHE A 89 10.34 -25.93 5.19
N PRO A 90 11.22 -25.56 6.14
CA PRO A 90 11.23 -26.16 7.47
C PRO A 90 9.97 -25.83 8.32
N ASP A 91 9.30 -24.73 8.00
CA ASP A 91 8.20 -24.13 8.74
C ASP A 91 6.87 -24.16 7.98
N LEU A 92 6.78 -24.97 6.91
CA LEU A 92 5.47 -25.24 6.31
C LEU A 92 4.52 -25.86 7.34
N PRO A 93 3.22 -25.52 7.28
CA PRO A 93 2.18 -26.24 7.99
C PRO A 93 2.32 -27.76 7.82
N GLU A 94 2.05 -28.51 8.89
CA GLU A 94 2.25 -29.97 8.92
C GLU A 94 1.48 -30.73 7.84
N GLU A 95 0.31 -30.22 7.44
CA GLU A 95 -0.44 -30.77 6.32
C GLU A 95 0.35 -30.66 5.00
N HIS A 96 0.95 -29.51 4.73
CA HIS A 96 1.74 -29.29 3.52
C HIS A 96 3.04 -30.08 3.53
N LYS A 97 3.69 -30.22 4.70
CA LYS A 97 4.84 -31.13 4.87
C LYS A 97 4.49 -32.58 4.56
N LYS A 98 3.32 -33.05 5.01
CA LYS A 98 2.81 -34.39 4.69
C LYS A 98 2.58 -34.55 3.19
N ARG A 99 1.98 -33.55 2.53
CA ARG A 99 1.77 -33.54 1.08
C ARG A 99 3.09 -33.55 0.30
N LEU A 100 4.09 -32.74 0.70
CA LEU A 100 5.45 -32.75 0.13
C LEU A 100 6.11 -34.12 0.29
N SER A 101 6.01 -34.70 1.48
CA SER A 101 6.61 -36.01 1.79
C SER A 101 5.97 -37.15 0.98
N ALA A 102 4.66 -37.06 0.75
CA ALA A 102 3.88 -38.03 0.01
C ALA A 102 3.98 -37.88 -1.53
N ALA A 103 4.60 -36.81 -2.03
CA ALA A 103 4.78 -36.59 -3.46
C ALA A 103 5.55 -37.75 -4.11
N LYS A 104 5.13 -38.12 -5.32
CA LYS A 104 5.66 -39.25 -6.11
C LYS A 104 6.32 -38.82 -7.42
N SER A 105 6.23 -37.54 -7.78
CA SER A 105 6.81 -36.98 -9.00
C SER A 105 7.28 -35.54 -8.78
N ALA A 106 8.21 -35.08 -9.64
CA ALA A 106 8.67 -33.70 -9.64
C ALA A 106 7.53 -32.70 -9.94
N GLU A 107 6.58 -33.09 -10.79
CA GLU A 107 5.37 -32.33 -11.09
C GLU A 107 4.55 -32.06 -9.82
N GLN A 108 4.31 -33.09 -8.99
CA GLN A 108 3.58 -32.93 -7.73
C GLN A 108 4.30 -32.02 -6.72
N LEU A 109 5.64 -32.02 -6.71
CA LEU A 109 6.41 -31.09 -5.88
C LEU A 109 6.27 -29.66 -6.36
N ASN A 110 6.32 -29.46 -7.68
CA ASN A 110 6.19 -28.16 -8.33
C ASN A 110 4.78 -27.57 -8.14
N ASP A 111 3.74 -28.38 -8.32
CA ASP A 111 2.35 -27.99 -8.11
C ASP A 111 2.14 -27.52 -6.66
N LEU A 112 2.69 -28.26 -5.69
CA LEU A 112 2.59 -27.89 -4.28
C LEU A 112 3.35 -26.60 -3.98
N PHE A 113 4.51 -26.39 -4.61
CA PHE A 113 5.26 -25.15 -4.46
C PHE A 113 4.51 -23.94 -5.00
N TYR A 114 4.00 -24.01 -6.23
CA TYR A 114 3.19 -22.93 -6.79
C TYR A 114 1.91 -22.69 -6.01
N TRP A 115 1.27 -23.75 -5.52
CA TRP A 115 0.12 -23.62 -4.64
C TRP A 115 0.48 -22.82 -3.38
N ILE A 116 1.63 -23.10 -2.74
CA ILE A 116 2.07 -22.31 -1.57
C ILE A 116 2.32 -20.84 -1.95
N LEU A 117 2.95 -20.58 -3.10
CA LEU A 117 3.17 -19.20 -3.56
C LEU A 117 1.84 -18.45 -3.78
N ASP A 118 0.84 -19.12 -4.35
CA ASP A 118 -0.48 -18.56 -4.64
C ASP A 118 -1.26 -18.19 -3.37
N HIS A 119 -1.05 -18.92 -2.27
CA HIS A 119 -1.67 -18.63 -0.97
C HIS A 119 -1.03 -17.43 -0.25
N GLY A 120 0.06 -16.90 -0.80
CA GLY A 120 0.74 -15.74 -0.25
C GLY A 120 1.47 -16.03 1.06
N LYS A 121 1.66 -14.98 1.86
CA LYS A 121 2.38 -15.00 3.13
C LYS A 121 1.46 -14.53 4.23
N ARG A 122 1.61 -15.17 5.38
CA ARG A 122 1.03 -14.76 6.65
C ARG A 122 2.04 -13.95 7.43
N ILE A 123 1.63 -12.78 7.88
CA ILE A 123 2.44 -11.84 8.64
C ILE A 123 1.88 -11.82 10.06
N ARG A 124 2.72 -12.13 11.04
CA ARG A 124 2.35 -12.02 12.46
C ARG A 124 2.84 -10.67 12.97
N LEU A 125 1.93 -9.82 13.43
CA LEU A 125 2.26 -8.49 13.92
C LEU A 125 1.85 -8.33 15.38
N ARG A 126 2.77 -7.85 16.22
CA ARG A 126 2.43 -7.35 17.55
C ARG A 126 1.81 -5.97 17.43
N VAL A 127 0.54 -5.85 17.80
CA VAL A 127 -0.24 -4.61 17.75
C VAL A 127 0.36 -3.57 18.69
N LYS A 128 0.39 -2.31 18.24
CA LYS A 128 0.90 -1.15 18.98
C LYS A 128 -0.15 -0.07 19.18
N THR A 129 -0.97 0.18 18.17
CA THR A 129 -2.02 1.20 18.21
C THR A 129 -3.09 0.81 17.22
N VAL A 130 -4.35 0.85 17.65
CA VAL A 130 -5.49 0.62 16.76
C VAL A 130 -6.16 1.95 16.44
N PHE A 131 -6.48 2.18 15.16
CA PHE A 131 -7.21 3.36 14.71
C PHE A 131 -8.62 3.04 14.26
N ARG A 132 -8.84 1.82 13.75
CA ARG A 132 -10.13 1.33 13.28
C ARG A 132 -10.12 -0.20 13.28
N GLY A 133 -11.25 -0.81 13.63
CA GLY A 133 -11.45 -2.26 13.63
C GLY A 133 -12.72 -2.58 14.41
N LYS A 134 -13.46 -3.61 13.99
CA LYS A 134 -14.65 -4.09 14.71
C LYS A 134 -14.26 -5.10 15.79
N ASP A 135 -13.35 -6.00 15.44
CA ASP A 135 -12.85 -7.08 16.29
C ASP A 135 -11.39 -6.85 16.73
N LEU A 136 -10.85 -5.66 16.43
CA LEU A 136 -9.55 -5.21 16.91
C LEU A 136 -9.73 -3.81 17.51
N ASP A 137 -9.43 -3.67 18.80
CA ASP A 137 -9.58 -2.40 19.53
C ASP A 137 -8.39 -2.08 20.48
N ASP A 138 -8.56 -1.08 21.33
CA ASP A 138 -7.50 -0.63 22.24
C ASP A 138 -7.08 -1.68 23.28
N ASP A 139 -7.94 -2.65 23.61
CA ASP A 139 -7.62 -3.75 24.54
C ASP A 139 -6.71 -4.80 23.90
N ASP A 140 -6.62 -4.83 22.56
CA ASP A 140 -5.73 -5.70 21.81
C ASP A 140 -4.30 -5.14 21.66
N GLU A 141 -4.01 -3.94 22.16
CA GLU A 141 -2.64 -3.41 22.13
C GLU A 141 -1.65 -4.35 22.85
N GLY A 142 -0.62 -4.79 22.13
CA GLY A 142 0.36 -5.77 22.60
C GLY A 142 0.04 -7.23 22.27
N SER A 143 -1.18 -7.53 21.80
CA SER A 143 -1.56 -8.82 21.23
C SER A 143 -0.86 -9.07 19.89
N THR A 144 -0.94 -10.30 19.39
CA THR A 144 -0.43 -10.66 18.06
C THR A 144 -1.60 -10.97 17.14
N VAL A 145 -1.65 -10.29 15.99
CA VAL A 145 -2.62 -10.52 14.92
C VAL A 145 -1.96 -11.11 13.68
N GLU A 146 -2.75 -11.76 12.83
CA GLU A 146 -2.30 -12.36 11.57
C GLU A 146 -2.89 -11.58 10.39
N VAL A 147 -2.04 -11.12 9.48
CA VAL A 147 -2.45 -10.44 8.24
C VAL A 147 -1.86 -11.18 7.05
N TRP A 148 -2.67 -11.45 6.04
CA TRP A 148 -2.26 -12.13 4.82
C TRP A 148 -1.92 -11.15 3.70
N THR A 149 -0.91 -11.48 2.90
CA THR A 149 -0.57 -10.69 1.71
C THR A 149 -0.04 -11.60 0.61
N ALA A 150 -0.31 -11.26 -0.66
CA ALA A 150 0.11 -12.08 -1.80
C ALA A 150 1.64 -12.26 -1.85
N PHE A 151 2.10 -13.31 -2.53
CA PHE A 151 3.49 -13.41 -2.94
C PHE A 151 3.74 -12.60 -4.22
N GLY A 152 4.93 -12.01 -4.37
CA GLY A 152 5.29 -11.23 -5.55
C GLY A 152 4.86 -9.77 -5.49
N ASP A 153 4.64 -9.17 -6.67
CA ASP A 153 4.52 -7.71 -6.83
C ASP A 153 3.24 -7.11 -6.23
N CYS A 154 2.18 -7.91 -6.06
CA CYS A 154 0.93 -7.43 -5.42
C CYS A 154 0.95 -7.58 -3.90
N GLY A 155 1.91 -8.33 -3.36
CA GLY A 155 2.13 -8.45 -1.93
C GLY A 155 2.80 -7.22 -1.34
N PHE A 156 2.58 -6.99 -0.05
CA PHE A 156 3.34 -5.99 0.68
C PHE A 156 4.66 -6.56 1.22
N ALA A 157 5.76 -5.82 1.04
CA ALA A 157 7.11 -6.27 1.39
C ALA A 157 7.48 -5.95 2.86
N PHE A 158 6.88 -6.69 3.79
CA PHE A 158 7.20 -6.60 5.22
C PHE A 158 8.64 -7.03 5.54
N GLN A 159 9.15 -6.52 6.67
CA GLN A 159 10.43 -6.89 7.28
C GLN A 159 10.21 -7.23 8.75
N VAL A 160 10.73 -8.37 9.20
CA VAL A 160 10.72 -8.76 10.61
C VAL A 160 11.46 -7.72 11.46
N GLY A 161 10.86 -7.31 12.58
CA GLY A 161 11.39 -6.30 13.50
C GLY A 161 11.01 -4.86 13.15
N GLU A 162 10.58 -4.59 11.92
CA GLU A 162 10.13 -3.26 11.50
C GLU A 162 8.67 -3.02 11.90
N THR A 163 8.30 -1.74 12.00
CA THR A 163 6.94 -1.32 12.42
C THR A 163 6.22 -0.64 11.27
N TYR A 164 4.98 -1.04 11.05
CA TYR A 164 4.16 -0.66 9.90
C TYR A 164 2.82 -0.10 10.35
N LEU A 165 2.33 0.90 9.61
CA LEU A 165 0.92 1.22 9.55
C LEU A 165 0.29 0.27 8.52
N VAL A 166 -0.69 -0.50 8.96
CA VAL A 166 -1.37 -1.52 8.16
C VAL A 166 -2.81 -1.08 7.90
N TYR A 167 -3.18 -1.04 6.63
CA TYR A 167 -4.55 -0.97 6.14
C TYR A 167 -4.92 -2.38 5.68
N ALA A 168 -5.86 -3.02 6.37
CA ALA A 168 -6.30 -4.37 6.09
C ALA A 168 -7.80 -4.42 5.85
N ASP A 169 -8.16 -5.09 4.76
CA ASP A 169 -9.54 -5.47 4.49
C ASP A 169 -9.83 -6.75 5.28
N ASP A 170 -10.99 -6.78 5.93
CA ASP A 170 -11.38 -7.89 6.79
C ASP A 170 -12.55 -8.63 6.14
N ASP A 171 -12.30 -9.86 5.71
CA ASP A 171 -13.35 -10.70 5.13
C ASP A 171 -14.12 -11.39 6.26
N GLU A 172 -15.29 -10.82 6.61
CA GLU A 172 -16.17 -11.34 7.66
C GLU A 172 -16.57 -12.82 7.45
N GLU A 173 -16.55 -13.35 6.22
CA GLU A 173 -16.90 -14.76 5.96
C GLU A 173 -15.74 -15.72 6.31
N SER A 174 -14.50 -15.28 6.08
CA SER A 174 -13.32 -16.12 6.28
C SER A 174 -12.52 -15.80 7.56
N ASP A 175 -12.83 -14.69 8.24
CA ASP A 175 -12.07 -14.18 9.41
C ASP A 175 -10.59 -13.95 9.05
N VAL A 176 -10.36 -13.50 7.81
CA VAL A 176 -9.02 -13.27 7.26
C VAL A 176 -8.83 -11.79 6.97
N MET A 177 -7.89 -11.17 7.70
CA MET A 177 -7.37 -9.85 7.37
C MET A 177 -6.35 -9.95 6.23
N THR A 178 -6.56 -9.17 5.18
CA THR A 178 -5.66 -9.12 4.02
C THR A 178 -5.14 -7.72 3.76
N THR A 179 -3.91 -7.62 3.24
CA THR A 179 -3.31 -6.35 2.81
C THR A 179 -2.45 -6.55 1.56
N GLY A 180 -2.10 -5.47 0.88
CA GLY A 180 -1.32 -5.55 -0.35
C GLY A 180 -0.66 -4.24 -0.76
N ALA A 181 0.11 -4.32 -1.85
CA ALA A 181 0.86 -3.18 -2.39
C ALA A 181 -0.02 -2.00 -2.84
N CYS A 182 -1.31 -2.23 -3.05
CA CYS A 182 -2.28 -1.22 -3.49
C CYS A 182 -3.00 -0.51 -2.34
N THR A 183 -2.89 -1.05 -1.13
CA THR A 183 -3.37 -0.38 0.07
C THR A 183 -2.41 0.73 0.48
N ARG A 184 -2.79 1.55 1.44
CA ARG A 184 -1.88 2.53 2.04
C ARG A 184 -0.91 1.95 3.09
N THR A 185 -0.86 0.62 3.27
CA THR A 185 0.11 -0.05 4.15
C THR A 185 1.54 0.39 3.85
N ARG A 186 2.28 0.76 4.89
CA ARG A 186 3.65 1.30 4.78
C ARG A 186 4.39 1.28 6.10
N ARG A 187 5.71 1.47 6.07
CA ARG A 187 6.50 1.66 7.30
C ARG A 187 6.02 2.90 8.03
N VAL A 188 6.00 2.85 9.36
CA VAL A 188 5.61 4.00 10.19
C VAL A 188 6.48 5.23 9.92
N SER A 189 7.77 5.05 9.59
CA SER A 189 8.67 6.14 9.21
C SER A 189 8.21 6.94 7.99
N ASP A 190 7.42 6.31 7.13
CA ASP A 190 6.98 6.86 5.85
C ASP A 190 5.49 7.22 5.89
N ALA A 191 4.85 7.10 7.05
CA ALA A 191 3.41 7.24 7.26
C ALA A 191 2.97 8.61 7.79
N GLY A 192 3.80 9.65 7.66
CA GLY A 192 3.51 10.96 8.25
C GLY A 192 2.16 11.56 7.85
N ASP A 193 1.78 11.48 6.57
CA ASP A 193 0.49 11.96 6.05
C ASP A 193 -0.69 11.20 6.68
N ASP A 194 -0.58 9.87 6.73
CA ASP A 194 -1.60 8.98 7.26
C ASP A 194 -1.76 9.16 8.77
N LEU A 195 -0.66 9.21 9.51
CA LEU A 195 -0.67 9.38 10.97
C LEU A 195 -1.24 10.74 11.38
N ALA A 196 -0.98 11.79 10.60
CA ALA A 196 -1.58 13.11 10.83
C ALA A 196 -3.10 13.07 10.71
N TYR A 197 -3.63 12.34 9.72
CA TYR A 197 -5.08 12.13 9.57
C TYR A 197 -5.66 11.23 10.66
N LEU A 198 -5.06 10.05 10.86
CA LEU A 198 -5.52 9.02 11.78
C LEU A 198 -5.52 9.48 13.25
N TYR A 199 -4.69 10.46 13.60
CA TYR A 199 -4.79 11.15 14.88
C TYR A 199 -6.20 11.69 15.12
N PHE A 200 -6.81 12.36 14.14
CA PHE A 200 -8.16 12.90 14.28
C PHE A 200 -9.22 11.80 14.26
N VAL A 201 -9.03 10.75 13.44
CA VAL A 201 -9.93 9.57 13.45
C VAL A 201 -10.03 8.97 14.85
N LYS A 202 -8.89 8.78 15.53
CA LYS A 202 -8.86 8.19 16.87
C LYS A 202 -9.33 9.15 17.97
N GLN A 203 -9.00 10.43 17.88
CA GLN A 203 -9.26 11.39 18.96
C GLN A 203 -10.64 12.04 18.91
N ASP A 204 -11.17 12.30 17.72
CA ASP A 204 -12.43 13.00 17.52
C ASP A 204 -13.00 12.70 16.12
N GLU A 205 -13.65 11.55 15.99
CA GLU A 205 -14.24 11.07 14.74
C GLU A 205 -15.24 12.08 14.14
N ASP A 206 -15.97 12.82 14.97
CA ASP A 206 -16.90 13.87 14.52
C ASP A 206 -16.19 15.03 13.80
N ARG A 207 -14.89 15.18 14.06
CA ARG A 207 -14.00 16.18 13.46
C ARG A 207 -12.91 15.56 12.60
N ALA A 208 -13.01 14.30 12.23
CA ALA A 208 -12.07 13.63 11.34
C ALA A 208 -12.27 13.99 9.85
N GLY A 209 -12.89 15.12 9.52
CA GLY A 209 -12.97 15.60 8.15
C GLY A 209 -11.61 16.10 7.66
N ARG A 210 -11.29 15.79 6.39
CA ARG A 210 -10.11 16.30 5.68
C ARG A 210 -10.54 17.08 4.44
N ILE A 211 -9.95 18.25 4.23
CA ILE A 211 -9.94 18.92 2.92
C ILE A 211 -8.50 18.94 2.42
N GLU A 212 -8.27 18.36 1.26
CA GLU A 212 -6.96 18.35 0.62
C GLU A 212 -7.06 18.70 -0.86
N GLY A 213 -5.91 18.84 -1.51
CA GLY A 213 -5.85 18.99 -2.96
C GLY A 213 -4.60 19.71 -3.39
N PHE A 214 -4.66 20.39 -4.53
CA PHE A 214 -3.46 20.94 -5.17
C PHE A 214 -3.63 22.38 -5.62
N VAL A 215 -2.54 23.14 -5.59
CA VAL A 215 -2.40 24.42 -6.30
C VAL A 215 -1.52 24.21 -7.53
N THR A 216 -2.05 24.56 -8.71
CA THR A 216 -1.37 24.34 -10.00
C THR A 216 -1.57 25.51 -10.95
N THR A 217 -0.65 25.72 -11.90
CA THR A 217 -0.87 26.59 -13.07
C THR A 217 -1.37 25.83 -14.30
N ASP A 218 -1.53 24.50 -14.21
CA ASP A 218 -2.00 23.68 -15.30
C ASP A 218 -3.52 23.85 -15.51
N LEU A 219 -3.88 24.61 -16.56
CA LEU A 219 -5.26 24.81 -16.98
C LEU A 219 -5.93 23.52 -17.48
N LEU A 220 -5.16 22.49 -17.80
CA LEU A 220 -5.64 21.21 -18.34
C LEU A 220 -5.67 20.08 -17.31
N TYR A 221 -5.50 20.38 -16.01
CA TYR A 221 -5.44 19.36 -14.95
C TYR A 221 -6.60 18.36 -15.01
N GLN A 222 -7.82 18.80 -15.36
CA GLN A 222 -8.99 17.92 -15.44
C GLN A 222 -8.86 16.82 -16.50
N ARG A 223 -8.07 17.06 -17.56
CA ARG A 223 -7.80 16.03 -18.59
C ARG A 223 -6.79 14.99 -18.12
N GLN A 224 -5.96 15.36 -17.14
CA GLN A 224 -4.93 14.49 -16.56
C GLN A 224 -5.41 13.85 -15.25
N LEU A 225 -6.59 14.22 -14.76
CA LEU A 225 -7.15 13.69 -13.53
C LEU A 225 -7.49 12.20 -13.74
N ASP A 226 -6.70 11.36 -13.10
CA ASP A 226 -7.03 9.96 -12.93
C ASP A 226 -7.82 9.81 -11.62
N ALA A 227 -9.14 9.67 -11.74
CA ALA A 227 -10.01 9.52 -10.57
C ALA A 227 -9.85 8.16 -9.87
N SER A 228 -9.23 7.18 -10.54
CA SER A 228 -8.97 5.86 -9.99
C SER A 228 -7.63 5.79 -9.27
N HIS A 229 -6.68 6.65 -9.59
CA HIS A 229 -5.37 6.60 -8.95
C HIS A 229 -5.07 7.91 -8.25
N TYR A 230 -5.15 7.89 -6.92
CA TYR A 230 -4.63 8.97 -6.11
C TYR A 230 -3.15 9.17 -6.41
N SER A 231 -2.86 10.35 -6.92
CA SER A 231 -1.52 10.86 -7.14
C SER A 231 -1.22 11.84 -6.02
N ASP A 232 -0.04 11.69 -5.42
CA ASP A 232 0.49 12.63 -4.44
C ASP A 232 1.10 13.89 -5.10
N HIS A 233 0.94 14.05 -6.42
CA HIS A 233 1.46 15.17 -7.18
C HIS A 233 0.51 15.65 -8.28
N ILE A 234 0.74 16.87 -8.75
CA ILE A 234 0.06 17.48 -9.90
C ILE A 234 1.08 18.06 -10.89
N ALA A 235 0.72 18.18 -12.16
CA ALA A 235 1.51 18.92 -13.14
C ALA A 235 1.56 20.42 -12.80
N SER A 236 2.70 21.06 -13.08
CA SER A 236 2.94 22.50 -12.85
C SER A 236 2.52 23.00 -11.45
N PRO A 237 3.06 22.42 -10.36
CA PRO A 237 2.68 22.78 -9.00
C PRO A 237 3.09 24.20 -8.63
N VAL A 238 2.28 24.88 -7.82
CA VAL A 238 2.62 26.19 -7.24
C VAL A 238 3.07 26.00 -5.80
N ALA A 239 4.34 25.62 -5.64
CA ALA A 239 4.94 25.44 -4.32
C ALA A 239 4.94 26.73 -3.50
N GLY A 240 4.68 26.60 -2.20
CA GLY A 240 4.66 27.71 -1.24
C GLY A 240 3.42 28.61 -1.31
N ALA A 241 2.46 28.35 -2.21
CA ALA A 241 1.19 29.09 -2.20
C ALA A 241 0.51 28.94 -0.84
N VAL A 242 0.03 30.05 -0.26
CA VAL A 242 -0.68 30.00 1.02
C VAL A 242 -2.15 29.74 0.75
N VAL A 243 -2.64 28.60 1.18
CA VAL A 243 -4.04 28.21 1.09
C VAL A 243 -4.74 28.62 2.36
N GLU A 244 -5.83 29.37 2.23
CA GLU A 244 -6.74 29.74 3.30
C GLU A 244 -7.98 28.86 3.24
N LEU A 245 -8.32 28.27 4.38
CA LEU A 245 -9.59 27.60 4.62
C LEU A 245 -10.45 28.47 5.54
N LYS A 246 -11.59 28.93 5.03
CA LYS A 246 -12.58 29.72 5.78
C LYS A 246 -13.81 28.88 6.10
N SER A 247 -14.27 28.98 7.34
CA SER A 247 -15.58 28.49 7.80
C SER A 247 -16.27 29.61 8.59
N SER A 248 -17.38 29.30 9.28
CA SER A 248 -17.99 30.23 10.25
C SER A 248 -17.10 30.52 11.46
N ALA A 249 -16.03 29.75 11.65
CA ALA A 249 -15.03 29.92 12.70
C ALA A 249 -13.81 30.72 12.20
N THR A 250 -12.70 30.65 12.94
CA THR A 250 -11.42 31.30 12.58
C THR A 250 -10.83 30.66 11.31
N PRO A 251 -10.31 31.46 10.36
CA PRO A 251 -9.64 30.92 9.18
C PRO A 251 -8.40 30.11 9.58
N ARG A 252 -8.13 29.06 8.81
CA ARG A 252 -6.91 28.25 8.91
C ARG A 252 -6.08 28.42 7.65
N TYR A 253 -4.78 28.24 7.78
CA TYR A 253 -3.83 28.39 6.67
C TYR A 253 -2.95 27.16 6.57
N ALA A 254 -2.62 26.79 5.32
CA ALA A 254 -1.65 25.75 4.99
C ALA A 254 -0.79 26.24 3.82
N ALA A 255 0.49 25.88 3.78
CA ALA A 255 1.32 26.12 2.60
C ALA A 255 1.20 24.90 1.66
N ALA A 256 1.08 25.17 0.36
CA ALA A 256 1.23 24.14 -0.66
C ALA A 256 2.68 23.65 -0.68
N ASP A 257 2.91 22.34 -0.67
CA ASP A 257 4.24 21.76 -0.69
C ASP A 257 4.91 21.85 -2.07
N GLU A 258 6.08 21.21 -2.25
CA GLU A 258 6.80 21.20 -3.53
C GLU A 258 6.01 20.54 -4.68
N LYS A 259 5.07 19.65 -4.35
CA LYS A 259 4.15 18.99 -5.28
C LYS A 259 2.86 19.77 -5.46
N GLY A 260 2.75 20.95 -4.83
CA GLY A 260 1.57 21.81 -4.84
C GLY A 260 0.45 21.29 -3.93
N HIS A 261 0.67 20.24 -3.15
CA HIS A 261 -0.33 19.61 -2.28
C HIS A 261 -0.56 20.44 -1.03
N PHE A 262 -1.82 20.57 -0.62
CA PHE A 262 -2.20 21.18 0.65
C PHE A 262 -3.19 20.28 1.40
N VAL A 263 -3.17 20.35 2.73
CA VAL A 263 -4.03 19.53 3.60
C VAL A 263 -4.56 20.36 4.77
N PHE A 264 -5.84 20.13 5.09
CA PHE A 264 -6.48 20.58 6.31
C PHE A 264 -7.19 19.40 6.99
N ASP A 265 -6.62 18.93 8.09
CA ASP A 265 -7.20 17.89 8.94
C ASP A 265 -7.99 18.46 10.13
N GLY A 266 -8.77 17.62 10.81
CA GLY A 266 -9.47 18.01 12.05
C GLY A 266 -10.68 18.92 11.80
N LEU A 267 -11.36 18.73 10.66
CA LEU A 267 -12.49 19.54 10.23
C LEU A 267 -13.83 18.92 10.67
N PRO A 268 -14.72 19.70 11.30
CA PRO A 268 -16.08 19.26 11.53
C PRO A 268 -16.87 19.23 10.21
N ALA A 269 -18.03 18.56 10.24
CA ALA A 269 -19.02 18.71 9.18
C ALA A 269 -19.42 20.18 9.00
N GLY A 270 -19.58 20.64 7.76
CA GLY A 270 -19.94 22.03 7.49
C GLY A 270 -19.58 22.52 6.10
N ALA A 271 -19.85 23.81 5.87
CA ALA A 271 -19.49 24.52 4.65
C ALA A 271 -18.18 25.29 4.84
N PHE A 272 -17.30 25.15 3.86
CA PHE A 272 -15.99 25.77 3.82
C PHE A 272 -15.77 26.49 2.50
N THR A 273 -14.85 27.45 2.52
CA THR A 273 -14.30 28.04 1.29
C THR A 273 -12.78 27.92 1.31
N VAL A 274 -12.21 27.57 0.15
CA VAL A 274 -10.76 27.43 -0.02
C VAL A 274 -10.27 28.48 -1.02
N SER A 275 -9.26 29.24 -0.64
CA SER A 275 -8.61 30.25 -1.50
C SER A 275 -7.10 30.09 -1.46
N ALA A 276 -6.41 30.26 -2.58
CA ALA A 276 -4.95 30.26 -2.63
C ALA A 276 -4.42 31.67 -2.85
N PHE A 277 -3.37 32.04 -2.11
CA PHE A 277 -2.66 33.29 -2.20
C PHE A 277 -1.20 33.05 -2.57
N THR A 278 -0.51 34.12 -2.98
CA THR A 278 0.94 34.08 -3.22
C THR A 278 1.72 33.67 -1.97
N PRO A 279 2.93 33.10 -2.12
CA PRO A 279 3.82 32.80 -0.99
C PRO A 279 4.17 34.02 -0.11
N ALA A 280 4.03 35.25 -0.64
CA ALA A 280 4.26 36.49 0.10
C ALA A 280 3.12 36.87 1.08
N PHE A 281 2.04 36.09 1.16
CA PHE A 281 1.00 36.29 2.16
C PHE A 281 1.56 36.09 3.59
N PRO A 282 1.15 36.90 4.59
CA PRO A 282 0.14 37.96 4.54
C PRO A 282 0.69 39.35 4.20
N ALA A 283 1.99 39.49 3.92
CA ALA A 283 2.59 40.78 3.56
C ALA A 283 2.04 41.30 2.22
N GLU A 284 1.78 40.40 1.27
CA GLU A 284 1.07 40.69 0.03
C GLU A 284 -0.19 39.82 -0.11
N THR A 285 -1.36 40.45 -0.10
CA THR A 285 -2.66 39.77 -0.24
C THR A 285 -3.03 39.60 -1.70
N ARG A 286 -2.21 38.90 -2.48
CA ARG A 286 -2.50 38.59 -3.88
C ARG A 286 -3.15 37.22 -4.00
N LEU A 287 -4.43 37.21 -4.39
CA LEU A 287 -5.20 36.00 -4.66
C LEU A 287 -4.71 35.33 -5.95
N LEU A 288 -4.42 34.04 -5.88
CA LEU A 288 -4.09 33.18 -7.01
C LEU A 288 -5.33 32.44 -7.54
N ALA A 289 -6.14 31.89 -6.65
CA ALA A 289 -7.32 31.10 -7.02
C ALA A 289 -8.36 31.05 -5.89
N GLY A 290 -9.62 30.78 -6.24
CA GLY A 290 -10.74 30.72 -5.30
C GLY A 290 -11.50 32.05 -5.15
N PRO A 291 -12.42 32.16 -4.17
CA PRO A 291 -12.81 31.10 -3.25
C PRO A 291 -13.55 29.97 -3.98
N LYS A 292 -13.30 28.72 -3.57
CA LYS A 292 -14.08 27.54 -3.98
C LYS A 292 -14.83 26.98 -2.78
N GLU A 293 -16.12 26.69 -2.96
CA GLU A 293 -16.94 26.09 -1.91
C GLU A 293 -16.68 24.59 -1.80
N VAL A 294 -16.58 24.11 -0.56
CA VAL A 294 -16.48 22.69 -0.22
C VAL A 294 -17.45 22.41 0.92
N ARG A 295 -18.24 21.35 0.82
CA ARG A 295 -19.13 20.89 1.89
C ARG A 295 -18.66 19.53 2.38
N LEU A 296 -18.49 19.41 3.69
CA LEU A 296 -18.13 18.15 4.34
C LEU A 296 -19.30 17.63 5.17
N GLY A 297 -19.56 16.32 5.05
CA GLY A 297 -20.29 15.55 6.07
C GLY A 297 -19.39 15.21 7.26
N LYS A 298 -19.93 14.48 8.24
CA LYS A 298 -19.15 13.95 9.37
C LYS A 298 -18.05 13.02 8.85
N GLY A 299 -16.80 13.23 9.27
CA GLY A 299 -15.64 12.41 8.88
C GLY A 299 -15.36 12.37 7.37
N ALA A 300 -15.94 13.28 6.58
CA ALA A 300 -15.89 13.19 5.13
C ALA A 300 -14.58 13.74 4.54
N CYS A 301 -14.23 13.22 3.37
CA CYS A 301 -13.08 13.66 2.58
C CYS A 301 -13.51 14.66 1.51
N GLY A 302 -12.85 15.81 1.45
CA GLY A 302 -13.03 16.84 0.42
C GLY A 302 -11.76 17.01 -0.39
N PHE A 303 -11.90 17.11 -1.72
CA PHE A 303 -10.77 17.33 -2.62
C PHE A 303 -10.96 18.60 -3.45
N GLN A 304 -9.92 19.44 -3.56
CA GLN A 304 -9.99 20.66 -4.35
C GLN A 304 -8.69 21.01 -5.08
N VAL A 305 -8.77 21.14 -6.41
CA VAL A 305 -7.70 21.74 -7.21
C VAL A 305 -7.94 23.25 -7.37
N LEU A 306 -6.94 24.07 -7.07
CA LEU A 306 -6.91 25.52 -7.20
C LEU A 306 -5.99 25.90 -8.35
N VAL A 307 -6.57 26.44 -9.43
CA VAL A 307 -5.80 26.78 -10.64
C VAL A 307 -5.40 28.25 -10.60
N ALA A 308 -4.12 28.50 -10.37
CA ALA A 308 -3.53 29.82 -10.40
C ALA A 308 -3.35 30.28 -11.86
N PRO A 309 -3.44 31.59 -12.15
CA PRO A 309 -3.04 32.10 -13.45
C PRO A 309 -1.57 31.74 -13.69
N GLY A 310 -1.28 31.11 -14.84
CA GLY A 310 0.09 30.81 -15.24
C GLY A 310 0.94 32.07 -15.20
N SER A 311 2.22 31.93 -14.86
CA SER A 311 3.22 32.95 -15.14
C SER A 311 3.32 33.07 -16.67
N GLY A 312 2.43 33.85 -17.27
CA GLY A 312 2.51 34.20 -18.68
C GLY A 312 3.91 34.76 -18.92
N GLY A 313 4.75 33.96 -19.58
CA GLY A 313 5.94 34.47 -20.23
C GLY A 313 5.50 35.61 -21.14
N LYS A 314 6.23 36.71 -21.04
CA LYS A 314 6.20 37.77 -22.05
C LYS A 314 6.44 37.19 -23.44
#